data_AF-A0A2N3HWX5-F1
#
_entry.id   AF-A0A2N3HWX5-F1
#
_cell.length_a   1.000
_cell.length_b   1.000
_cell.length_c   1.000
_cell.angle_alpha   90.00
_cell.angle_beta   90.00
_cell.angle_gamma   90.00
#
_symmetry.space_group_name_H-M   'P 1'
#
loop_
_entity.id
_entity.type
_entity.pdbx_description
1 polymer ?
#
loop_
_entity_poly.entity_id
_entity_poly.type
_entity_poly.pdbx_seq_one_letter_code
_entity_poly.pdbx_strand_id
1 'polypeptide(L)'
;MGFTSFFNKPEHKKFNIQPRYWDPAKEAREDREKRIRGELGLKDENEQYIPNIKGRMKSELRHGRVDAGSARNKSNIRLLIIFVLLAFAAYIYLFGWDGII
;
A
#
# COMPACT_ATOMS: atom_id res chain seq x y z
N MET A 1 -20.87 12.89 13.18
CA MET A 1 -21.39 12.30 14.44
C MET A 1 -22.74 11.68 14.15
N GLY A 2 -22.86 10.35 14.26
CA GLY A 2 -24.14 9.65 14.18
C GLY A 2 -24.26 8.73 15.38
N PHE A 3 -24.82 9.22 16.47
CA PHE A 3 -24.85 8.54 17.78
C PHE A 3 -26.07 7.61 17.98
N THR A 4 -26.84 7.29 16.93
CA THR A 4 -28.09 6.50 17.07
C THR A 4 -28.15 5.23 16.21
N SER A 5 -27.10 4.88 15.45
CA SER A 5 -27.12 3.68 14.58
C SER A 5 -26.60 2.40 15.27
N PHE A 6 -26.93 2.18 16.55
CA PHE A 6 -26.52 0.96 17.26
C PHE A 6 -27.43 -0.26 16.97
N PHE A 7 -28.59 -0.04 16.36
CA PHE A 7 -29.57 -1.11 16.07
C PHE A 7 -29.69 -1.50 14.60
N ASN A 8 -29.00 -0.81 13.68
CA ASN A 8 -29.05 -1.15 12.26
C ASN A 8 -28.02 -2.24 11.95
N LYS A 9 -28.47 -3.49 11.80
CA LYS A 9 -27.61 -4.60 11.40
C LYS A 9 -27.34 -4.46 9.90
N PRO A 10 -26.08 -4.31 9.44
CA PRO A 10 -25.80 -4.29 8.01
C PRO A 10 -26.23 -5.62 7.39
N GLU A 11 -27.02 -5.57 6.32
CA GLU A 11 -27.33 -6.78 5.55
C GLU A 11 -26.05 -7.33 4.92
N HIS A 12 -25.90 -8.66 4.95
CA HIS A 12 -24.77 -9.29 4.29
C HIS A 12 -24.85 -9.03 2.78
N LYS A 13 -23.72 -8.73 2.15
CA LYS A 13 -23.66 -8.61 0.70
C LYS A 13 -23.94 -9.98 0.08
N LYS A 14 -25.02 -10.09 -0.70
CA LYS A 14 -25.34 -11.31 -1.46
C LYS A 14 -24.46 -11.36 -2.70
N PHE A 15 -23.80 -12.49 -2.92
CA PHE A 15 -23.00 -12.71 -4.12
C PHE A 15 -23.94 -13.09 -5.28
N ASN A 16 -24.15 -12.18 -6.23
CA ASN A 16 -24.85 -12.49 -7.47
C ASN A 16 -23.86 -12.99 -8.53
N ILE A 17 -23.32 -14.20 -8.34
CA ILE A 17 -22.41 -14.82 -9.30
C ILE A 17 -23.26 -15.51 -10.36
N GLN A 18 -23.27 -14.96 -11.57
CA GLN A 18 -23.86 -15.65 -12.72
C GLN A 18 -22.92 -16.79 -13.14
N PRO A 19 -23.39 -18.05 -13.19
CA PRO A 19 -22.57 -19.15 -13.66
C PRO A 19 -22.27 -18.93 -15.15
N ARG A 20 -21.00 -18.74 -15.48
CA ARG A 20 -20.53 -18.68 -16.86
C ARG A 20 -19.85 -20.00 -17.19
N TYR A 21 -20.31 -20.64 -18.27
CA TYR A 21 -19.66 -21.86 -18.75
C TYR A 21 -18.29 -21.53 -19.33
N TRP A 22 -17.31 -22.37 -19.02
CA TRP A 22 -15.95 -22.25 -19.50
C TRP A 22 -15.83 -22.84 -20.91
N ASP A 23 -15.37 -22.03 -21.86
CA ASP A 23 -15.00 -22.51 -23.19
C ASP A 23 -13.49 -22.33 -23.43
N PRO A 24 -12.71 -23.42 -23.43
CA PRO A 24 -11.27 -23.36 -23.60
C PRO A 24 -10.86 -22.90 -25.01
N ALA A 25 -11.69 -23.13 -26.02
CA ALA A 25 -11.39 -22.72 -27.39
C ALA A 25 -11.50 -21.21 -27.54
N LYS A 26 -12.53 -20.61 -26.92
CA LYS A 26 -12.74 -19.16 -26.92
C LYS A 26 -11.57 -18.43 -26.23
N GLU A 27 -11.15 -18.87 -25.04
CA GLU A 27 -10.05 -18.21 -24.34
C GLU A 27 -8.73 -18.30 -25.11
N ALA A 28 -8.42 -19.46 -25.70
CA ALA A 28 -7.20 -19.62 -26.49
C ALA A 28 -7.17 -18.77 -27.77
N ARG A 29 -8.33 -18.42 -28.33
CA ARG A 29 -8.45 -17.47 -29.45
C ARG A 29 -8.22 -16.04 -28.96
N GLU A 30 -8.92 -15.64 -27.90
CA GLU A 30 -8.81 -14.31 -27.30
C GLU A 30 -7.38 -14.02 -26.82
N ASP A 31 -6.67 -14.99 -26.25
CA ASP A 31 -5.28 -14.83 -25.82
C ASP A 31 -4.32 -14.60 -26.99
N ARG A 32 -4.55 -15.29 -28.12
CA ARG A 32 -3.74 -15.10 -29.34
C ARG A 32 -4.00 -13.74 -29.95
N GLU A 33 -5.27 -13.36 -30.06
CA GLU A 33 -5.67 -12.04 -30.57
C GLU A 33 -5.12 -10.91 -29.69
N LYS A 34 -5.14 -11.06 -28.37
CA LYS A 34 -4.57 -10.10 -27.41
C LYS A 34 -3.05 -9.98 -27.54
N ARG A 35 -2.33 -11.10 -27.70
CA ARG A 35 -0.87 -11.07 -27.95
C ARG A 35 -0.52 -10.36 -29.25
N ILE A 36 -1.19 -10.75 -30.35
CA ILE A 36 -0.98 -10.13 -31.67
C ILE A 36 -1.33 -8.65 -31.63
N ARG A 37 -2.42 -8.26 -30.96
CA ARG A 37 -2.84 -6.86 -30.81
C ARG A 37 -1.84 -6.05 -29.98
N GLY A 38 -1.30 -6.63 -28.90
CA GLY A 38 -0.24 -6.02 -28.10
C GLY A 38 1.05 -5.79 -28.88
N GLU A 39 1.42 -6.74 -29.75
CA GLU A 39 2.58 -6.62 -30.65
C GLU A 39 2.35 -5.59 -31.77
N LEU A 40 1.11 -5.45 -32.28
CA LEU A 40 0.76 -4.48 -33.32
C LEU A 40 0.65 -3.03 -32.82
N GLY A 41 0.68 -2.80 -31.51
CA GLY A 41 0.60 -1.44 -30.93
C GLY A 41 -0.75 -0.75 -31.09
N LEU A 42 -1.80 -1.46 -31.54
CA LEU A 42 -3.17 -0.98 -31.61
C LEU A 42 -3.74 -0.89 -30.19
N LYS A 43 -3.46 0.23 -29.51
CA LYS A 43 -4.10 0.56 -28.22
C LYS A 43 -5.55 0.92 -28.47
N ASP A 44 -6.45 -0.02 -28.17
CA ASP A 44 -7.83 0.33 -27.87
C ASP A 44 -7.84 1.09 -26.53
N GLU A 45 -8.47 2.25 -26.46
CA GLU A 45 -8.53 3.11 -25.26
C GLU A 45 -9.20 2.40 -24.07
N ASN A 46 -9.98 1.34 -24.34
CA ASN A 46 -10.83 0.68 -23.38
C ASN A 46 -10.24 -0.60 -22.76
N GLU A 47 -9.21 -1.20 -23.35
CA GLU A 47 -8.66 -2.48 -22.85
C GLU A 47 -7.13 -2.52 -22.95
N GLN A 48 -6.47 -2.04 -21.90
CA GLN A 48 -5.03 -2.21 -21.76
C GLN A 48 -4.72 -3.69 -21.51
N TYR A 49 -4.01 -4.32 -22.44
CA TYR A 49 -3.50 -5.67 -22.26
C TYR A 49 -2.56 -5.72 -21.05
N ILE A 50 -3.02 -6.32 -19.95
CA ILE A 50 -2.21 -6.58 -18.75
C ILE A 50 -1.76 -8.04 -18.81
N PRO A 51 -0.57 -8.34 -19.36
CA PRO A 51 -0.07 -9.71 -19.32
C PRO A 51 0.19 -10.14 -17.87
N ASN A 52 -0.28 -11.33 -17.55
CA ASN A 52 0.10 -12.11 -16.37
C ASN A 52 -0.05 -11.39 -15.01
N ILE A 53 -1.29 -11.29 -14.52
CA ILE A 53 -1.63 -10.78 -13.17
C ILE A 53 -1.20 -11.76 -12.06
N LYS A 54 -0.88 -13.01 -12.40
CA LYS A 54 -0.54 -14.07 -11.45
C LYS A 54 0.74 -13.70 -10.69
N GLY A 55 0.59 -13.37 -9.41
CA GLY A 55 1.69 -13.02 -8.50
C GLY A 55 1.90 -11.52 -8.24
N ARG A 56 1.27 -10.62 -9.02
CA ARG A 56 1.35 -9.16 -8.81
C ARG A 56 0.69 -8.70 -7.51
N MET A 57 -0.35 -9.39 -7.02
CA MET A 57 -0.90 -9.10 -5.69
C MET A 57 0.12 -9.31 -4.57
N LYS A 58 1.01 -10.31 -4.71
CA LYS A 58 2.01 -10.63 -3.69
C LYS A 58 3.10 -9.57 -3.61
N SER A 59 3.42 -8.90 -4.73
CA SER A 59 4.37 -7.78 -4.74
C SER A 59 3.81 -6.52 -4.09
N GLU A 60 2.53 -6.20 -4.30
CA GLU A 60 1.87 -5.07 -3.64
C GLU A 60 1.82 -5.25 -2.11
N LEU A 61 1.43 -6.43 -1.66
CA LEU A 61 1.40 -6.76 -0.23
C LEU A 61 2.79 -6.73 0.44
N ARG A 62 3.85 -6.97 -0.35
CA ARG A 62 5.23 -6.94 0.15
C ARG A 62 5.74 -5.51 0.30
N HIS A 63 5.39 -4.59 -0.61
CA HIS A 63 5.81 -3.18 -0.52
C HIS A 63 5.33 -2.51 0.77
N GLY A 64 4.06 -2.72 1.15
CA GLY A 64 3.53 -2.13 2.40
C GLY A 64 4.27 -2.57 3.68
N ARG A 65 4.94 -3.73 3.68
CA ARG A 65 5.77 -4.17 4.82
C ARG A 65 7.16 -3.52 4.84
N VAL A 66 7.72 -3.20 3.68
CA VAL A 66 9.03 -2.54 3.59
C VAL A 66 8.93 -1.08 4.04
N ASP A 67 7.83 -0.41 3.70
CA ASP A 67 7.59 1.00 4.08
C ASP A 67 7.32 1.16 5.58
N ALA A 68 6.68 0.19 6.23
CA ALA A 68 6.42 0.21 7.67
C ALA A 68 7.71 0.21 8.51
N GLY A 69 8.75 -0.50 8.06
CA GLY A 69 10.06 -0.52 8.73
C GLY A 69 10.80 0.81 8.61
N SER A 70 10.79 1.40 7.41
CA SER A 70 11.40 2.70 7.13
C SER A 70 10.76 3.84 7.92
N ALA A 71 9.43 3.85 8.02
CA ALA A 71 8.69 4.85 8.79
C ALA A 71 9.04 4.82 10.29
N ARG A 72 9.24 3.62 10.86
CA ARG A 72 9.60 3.45 12.28
C ARG A 72 11.03 3.95 12.57
N ASN A 73 11.97 3.72 11.66
CA ASN A 73 13.35 4.21 11.79
C ASN A 73 13.42 5.74 11.76
N LYS A 74 12.61 6.40 10.93
CA LYS A 74 12.50 7.86 10.89
C LYS A 74 11.95 8.46 12.19
N SER A 75 11.09 7.73 12.92
CA SER A 75 10.61 8.15 14.23
C SER A 75 11.69 8.04 15.30
N ASN A 76 12.43 6.93 15.32
CA ASN A 76 13.49 6.69 16.30
C ASN A 76 14.65 7.69 16.17
N ILE A 77 15.02 8.06 14.93
CA ILE A 77 16.05 9.09 14.68
C ILE A 77 15.61 10.45 15.24
N ARG A 78 14.34 10.84 15.08
CA ARG A 78 13.82 12.09 15.66
C ARG A 78 13.88 12.10 17.19
N LEU A 79 13.55 10.98 17.83
CA LEU A 79 13.68 10.83 19.28
C LEU A 79 15.14 10.96 19.74
N LEU A 80 16.08 10.37 19.00
CA LEU A 80 17.52 10.46 19.31
C LEU A 80 18.02 11.91 19.20
N ILE A 81 17.60 12.66 18.17
CA ILE A 81 17.95 14.08 18.02
C ILE A 81 17.44 14.91 19.20
N ILE A 82 16.18 14.71 19.60
CA ILE A 82 15.59 15.41 20.75
C ILE A 82 16.36 15.05 22.04
N PHE A 83 16.67 13.76 22.24
CA PHE A 83 17.43 13.31 23.40
C PHE A 83 18.82 13.95 23.48
N VAL A 84 19.55 14.01 22.37
CA VAL A 84 20.88 14.66 22.30
C VAL A 84 20.77 16.15 22.60
N LEU A 85 19.78 16.85 22.03
CA LEU A 85 19.55 18.27 22.32
C LEU A 85 19.27 18.52 23.80
N LEU A 86 18.45 17.67 24.41
CA LEU A 86 18.06 17.80 25.82
C LEU A 86 19.22 17.46 26.76
N ALA A 87 20.01 16.44 26.42
CA ALA A 87 21.25 16.11 27.14
C ALA A 87 22.29 17.25 27.03
N PHE A 88 22.42 17.89 25.86
CA PHE A 88 23.30 19.03 25.67
C PHE A 88 22.85 20.26 26.46
N ALA A 89 21.55 20.56 26.47
CA ALA A 89 20.99 21.63 27.29
C ALA A 89 21.17 21.36 28.79
N ALA A 90 20.95 20.13 29.23
CA ALA A 90 21.20 19.71 30.62
C ALA A 90 22.68 19.81 30.99
N TYR A 91 23.59 19.45 30.08
CA TYR A 91 25.03 19.61 30.28
C TYR A 91 25.42 21.08 30.47
N ILE A 92 24.93 21.98 29.61
CA ILE A 92 25.16 23.42 29.75
C ILE A 92 24.54 23.94 31.05
N TYR A 93 23.35 23.48 31.44
CA TYR A 93 22.72 23.89 32.69
C TYR A 93 23.49 23.44 33.93
N LEU A 94 24.01 22.21 33.95
CA LEU A 94 24.71 21.65 35.11
C LEU A 94 26.17 22.13 35.22
N PHE A 95 26.90 22.24 34.11
CA PHE A 95 28.32 22.61 34.10
C PHE A 95 28.57 24.08 33.74
N GLY A 96 27.62 24.74 33.08
CA GLY A 96 27.71 26.16 32.71
C GLY A 96 27.20 27.11 33.79
N TRP A 97 26.55 26.62 34.84
CA TRP A 97 26.12 27.42 35.99
C TRP A 97 27.32 27.86 36.87
N ASP A 98 28.35 27.02 37.01
CA ASP A 98 29.52 27.30 37.86
C ASP A 98 30.48 28.38 37.31
N GLY A 99 30.23 28.90 36.10
CA GLY A 99 31.13 29.85 35.42
C GLY A 99 30.63 31.29 35.29
N ILE A 100 29.41 31.60 35.74
CA ILE A 100 28.75 32.90 35.44
C ILE A 100 28.24 33.63 36.69
N ILE A 101 28.26 33.03 37.88
CA ILE A 101 27.92 33.68 39.16
C ILE A 101 29.04 33.47 40.18
#